data_AF-A0A2E5H5K4-F1
#
_entry.id   AF-A0A2E5H5K4-F1
#
_cell.length_a   1.000
_cell.length_b   1.000
_cell.length_c   1.000
_cell.angle_alpha   90.00
_cell.angle_beta   90.00
_cell.angle_gamma   90.00
#
_symmetry.space_group_name_H-M   'P 1'
#
loop_
_entity.id
_entity.type
_entity.pdbx_description
1 polymer ?
#
loop_
_entity_poly.entity_id
_entity_poly.type
_entity_poly.pdbx_seq_one_letter_code
_entity_poly.pdbx_strand_id
1 'polypeptide(L)'
;MQEKEIIKEAVAGEITVGFELEIVVPSARSFGSRFSDMEPGTLIEVHPNIQRIVDKYGLARMEELSVAANPDDTDTHFGAEFDIGLIKDENGAKTRLTATPPNFQKVAKIIKEFLDNGAYTNSSCGFHAHFGLGMLTKTSGMDATWFAIYFLDSGLFEKYKEYNGIPQYDDDEYASLNDLGESVEQFKGSLEHLTAKENKLEYAYDQTVNKLAMGIFNKYNVLNPHDQGTLEWRGLRGVFDNLSGQVDNYNLIVDYLKFVYKFAVDLGRVQSKIFDYDVGGVTLRELKRFYFENKQKQKGSISNVAQLFVSHFNPIMPTEKFKNAHADFTKHLSFRNDAVNTKQYDDKNYLNNLSSQMAFGARALQPFVGRQAWGTPESRMNVTLRTRSGHEGLEIDLYDMTYDNQAFEIDPGHWNELVLKFGWGMWNCVFETCQFLFKDPKLYKFKINELFLDALYTDCVAVFKTMEEAEYAKKTWTEFHGHGTEDIHFMSIEQI
;
A
#
# COMPACT_ATOMS: atom_id res chain seq x y z
N MET A 1 56.39 16.42 11.35
CA MET A 1 55.22 17.24 11.75
C MET A 1 54.04 16.78 10.91
N GLN A 2 53.20 15.91 11.47
CA GLN A 2 51.95 15.49 10.82
C GLN A 2 50.92 16.59 11.03
N GLU A 3 50.47 17.21 9.95
CA GLU A 3 49.31 18.10 9.98
C GLU A 3 48.09 17.29 10.37
N LYS A 4 47.44 17.70 11.45
CA LYS A 4 46.12 17.21 11.88
C LYS A 4 45.13 17.51 10.75
N GLU A 5 44.65 16.48 10.07
CA GLU A 5 43.42 16.55 9.28
C GLU A 5 42.27 16.95 10.21
N ILE A 6 41.90 18.22 10.16
CA ILE A 6 40.67 18.72 10.76
C ILE A 6 39.54 18.28 9.83
N ILE A 7 38.85 17.21 10.24
CA ILE A 7 37.62 16.73 9.61
C ILE A 7 36.61 17.89 9.64
N LYS A 8 36.22 18.41 8.48
CA LYS A 8 35.07 19.32 8.36
C LYS A 8 33.78 18.53 8.57
N GLU A 9 33.41 18.31 9.83
CA GLU A 9 32.23 17.58 10.33
C GLU A 9 30.91 18.35 10.11
N ALA A 10 30.44 18.50 8.87
CA ALA A 10 29.14 19.11 8.60
C ALA A 10 28.24 18.32 7.62
N VAL A 11 28.55 17.04 7.35
CA VAL A 11 27.81 16.26 6.33
C VAL A 11 27.01 15.07 6.92
N ALA A 12 27.38 14.55 8.10
CA ALA A 12 26.68 13.39 8.70
C ALA A 12 25.51 13.77 9.62
N GLY A 13 25.39 15.04 10.02
CA GLY A 13 24.41 15.50 11.01
C GLY A 13 22.93 15.43 10.58
N GLU A 14 22.65 15.17 9.30
CA GLU A 14 21.28 15.08 8.75
C GLU A 14 20.80 13.63 8.55
N ILE A 15 21.70 12.64 8.64
CA ILE A 15 21.36 11.22 8.52
C ILE A 15 20.88 10.73 9.88
N THR A 16 19.65 10.23 9.93
CA THR A 16 19.15 9.47 11.08
C THR A 16 19.64 8.03 10.97
N VAL A 17 19.85 7.37 12.10
CA VAL A 17 20.28 5.98 12.14
C VAL A 17 19.45 5.22 13.17
N GLY A 18 18.99 4.04 12.78
CA GLY A 18 18.38 3.04 13.63
C GLY A 18 19.33 1.86 13.77
N PHE A 19 19.18 1.12 14.86
CA PHE A 19 19.97 -0.09 15.09
C PHE A 19 19.05 -1.11 15.75
N GLU A 20 19.11 -2.34 15.29
CA GLU A 20 18.40 -3.46 15.91
C GLU A 20 19.44 -4.39 16.49
N LEU A 21 19.31 -4.60 17.79
CA LEU A 21 20.11 -5.58 18.50
C LEU A 21 19.23 -6.80 18.75
N GLU A 22 19.38 -7.80 17.88
CA GLU A 22 18.76 -9.11 17.98
C GLU A 22 19.68 -10.02 18.81
N ILE A 23 19.27 -10.32 20.04
CA ILE A 23 20.11 -11.00 21.03
C ILE A 23 19.32 -12.02 21.83
N VAL A 24 20.01 -13.03 22.31
CA VAL A 24 19.53 -13.92 23.36
C VAL A 24 19.83 -13.27 24.71
N VAL A 25 18.80 -13.07 25.52
CA VAL A 25 18.91 -12.43 26.84
C VAL A 25 18.55 -13.39 27.98
N PRO A 26 19.20 -13.24 29.15
CA PRO A 26 18.81 -14.01 30.34
C PRO A 26 17.37 -13.70 30.77
N SER A 27 16.63 -14.74 31.15
CA SER A 27 15.30 -14.65 31.72
C SER A 27 15.34 -14.51 33.24
N ALA A 28 14.32 -13.86 33.80
CA ALA A 28 13.99 -13.93 35.21
C ALA A 28 12.87 -14.96 35.41
N ARG A 29 13.05 -15.88 36.38
CA ARG A 29 11.91 -16.69 36.85
C ARG A 29 11.07 -15.84 37.81
N SER A 30 9.86 -15.46 37.41
CA SER A 30 8.85 -15.02 38.35
C SER A 30 8.27 -16.25 39.04
N PHE A 31 8.67 -16.53 40.28
CA PHE A 31 7.89 -17.43 41.13
C PHE A 31 6.65 -16.67 41.60
N GLY A 32 5.51 -16.95 40.97
CA GLY A 32 4.22 -16.47 41.48
C GLY A 32 4.11 -16.87 42.95
N SER A 33 4.01 -15.87 43.83
CA SER A 33 4.02 -16.08 45.28
C SER A 33 2.71 -16.69 45.75
N ARG A 34 2.47 -17.96 45.43
CA ARG A 34 1.50 -18.84 46.12
C ARG A 34 2.07 -20.24 46.14
N PHE A 35 2.46 -20.67 47.34
CA PHE A 35 2.78 -22.06 47.66
C PHE A 35 1.55 -22.95 47.37
N SER A 36 1.39 -23.44 46.15
CA SER A 36 0.65 -24.69 45.86
C SER A 36 0.81 -25.20 44.43
N ASP A 37 1.12 -24.34 43.45
CA ASP A 37 1.10 -24.77 42.04
C ASP A 37 2.51 -24.65 41.46
N MET A 38 3.27 -25.75 41.47
CA MET A 38 4.54 -25.88 40.72
C MET A 38 4.28 -26.05 39.23
N GLU A 39 3.47 -25.18 38.64
CA GLU A 39 3.49 -24.95 37.19
C GLU A 39 4.64 -23.96 36.93
N PRO A 40 5.61 -24.26 36.04
CA PRO A 40 6.64 -23.30 35.68
C PRO A 40 5.95 -22.04 35.15
N GLY A 41 6.17 -20.89 35.81
CA GLY A 41 5.69 -19.61 35.31
C GLY A 41 6.17 -19.37 33.88
N THR A 42 5.36 -18.67 33.08
CA THR A 42 5.69 -18.35 31.68
C THR A 42 7.04 -17.60 31.62
N LEU A 43 7.97 -18.15 30.84
CA LEU A 43 9.41 -17.86 30.82
C LEU A 43 9.79 -16.50 30.17
N ILE A 44 8.98 -15.45 30.34
CA ILE A 44 9.00 -14.25 29.47
C ILE A 44 9.34 -12.94 30.21
N GLU A 45 9.88 -13.00 31.44
CA GLU A 45 10.39 -11.81 32.13
C GLU A 45 11.88 -11.59 31.85
N VAL A 46 12.26 -10.37 31.49
CA VAL A 46 13.65 -9.96 31.24
C VAL A 46 14.42 -9.93 32.56
N HIS A 47 15.65 -10.46 32.59
CA HIS A 47 16.48 -10.40 33.80
C HIS A 47 16.66 -8.95 34.31
N PRO A 48 16.62 -8.67 35.63
CA PRO A 48 16.58 -7.29 36.15
C PRO A 48 17.73 -6.39 35.69
N ASN A 49 18.92 -6.96 35.46
CA ASN A 49 20.05 -6.18 34.96
C ASN A 49 19.83 -5.74 33.50
N ILE A 50 19.23 -6.58 32.67
CA ILE A 50 18.86 -6.23 31.29
C ILE A 50 17.73 -5.20 31.31
N GLN A 51 16.72 -5.38 32.17
CA GLN A 51 15.63 -4.41 32.31
C GLN A 51 16.13 -3.01 32.73
N ARG A 52 17.14 -2.94 33.61
CA ARG A 52 17.78 -1.66 33.98
C ARG A 52 18.41 -0.96 32.78
N ILE A 53 19.02 -1.70 31.86
CA ILE A 53 19.60 -1.14 30.62
C ILE A 53 18.49 -0.58 29.74
N VAL A 54 17.41 -1.37 29.54
CA VAL A 54 16.22 -0.96 28.78
C VAL A 54 15.63 0.34 29.35
N ASP A 55 15.43 0.42 30.67
CA ASP A 55 14.84 1.59 31.33
C ASP A 55 15.75 2.82 31.25
N LYS A 56 17.06 2.63 31.44
CA LYS A 56 18.10 3.67 31.39
C LYS A 56 18.10 4.38 30.03
N TYR A 57 18.03 3.62 28.94
CA TYR A 57 18.07 4.17 27.59
C TYR A 57 16.68 4.35 26.95
N GLY A 58 15.62 3.83 27.57
CA GLY A 58 14.25 3.90 27.08
C GLY A 58 13.99 3.07 25.82
N LEU A 59 14.70 1.95 25.68
CA LEU A 59 14.66 1.07 24.50
C LEU A 59 13.28 0.42 24.35
N ALA A 60 12.82 0.24 23.12
CA ALA A 60 11.66 -0.59 22.84
C ALA A 60 12.09 -2.04 22.67
N ARG A 61 11.31 -2.98 23.21
CA ARG A 61 11.49 -4.42 23.01
C ARG A 61 10.44 -4.91 22.05
N MET A 62 10.85 -5.67 21.04
CA MET A 62 9.95 -6.35 20.11
C MET A 62 10.09 -7.87 20.30
N GLU A 63 9.00 -8.60 20.04
CA GLU A 63 9.07 -10.07 20.02
C GLU A 63 9.74 -10.49 18.73
N GLU A 64 10.82 -11.27 18.83
CA GLU A 64 11.59 -11.74 17.69
C GLU A 64 11.63 -13.27 17.68
N LEU A 65 11.26 -13.84 16.54
CA LEU A 65 11.23 -15.28 16.28
C LEU A 65 12.46 -15.77 15.52
N SER A 66 13.24 -14.86 14.91
CA SER A 66 14.47 -15.12 14.16
C SER A 66 15.64 -15.52 15.05
N VAL A 67 15.66 -15.08 16.31
CA VAL A 67 16.70 -15.39 17.30
C VAL A 67 16.14 -16.29 18.39
N ALA A 68 16.65 -17.51 18.45
CA ALA A 68 16.31 -18.47 19.51
C ALA A 68 17.50 -18.68 20.44
N ALA A 69 17.20 -18.88 21.73
CA ALA A 69 18.19 -19.38 22.67
C ALA A 69 18.73 -20.74 22.18
N ASN A 70 19.99 -21.02 22.49
CA ASN A 70 20.56 -22.34 22.23
C ASN A 70 19.70 -23.42 22.92
N PRO A 71 19.61 -24.64 22.37
CA PRO A 71 18.79 -25.71 22.95
C PRO A 71 19.05 -25.97 24.45
N ASP A 72 20.29 -25.76 24.90
CA ASP A 72 20.70 -25.97 26.29
C ASP A 72 20.35 -24.78 27.22
N ASP A 73 19.96 -23.63 26.67
CA ASP A 73 19.70 -22.38 27.40
C ASP A 73 18.23 -21.97 27.42
N THR A 74 17.33 -22.69 26.74
CA THR A 74 15.91 -22.30 26.56
C THR A 74 15.13 -22.12 27.87
N ASP A 75 15.60 -22.75 28.95
CA ASP A 75 15.00 -22.65 30.29
C ASP A 75 15.45 -21.42 31.09
N THR A 76 16.45 -20.69 30.58
CA THR A 76 17.13 -19.58 31.25
C THR A 76 17.35 -18.35 30.38
N HIS A 77 17.10 -18.46 29.07
CA HIS A 77 17.27 -17.41 28.08
C HIS A 77 16.18 -17.46 27.02
N PHE A 78 15.93 -16.32 26.38
CA PHE A 78 15.03 -16.21 25.23
C PHE A 78 15.55 -15.15 24.25
N GLY A 79 15.12 -15.24 23.00
CA GLY A 79 15.43 -14.23 21.98
C GLY A 79 14.64 -12.96 22.16
N ALA A 80 15.28 -11.81 21.96
CA ALA A 80 14.67 -10.51 22.00
C ALA A 80 15.34 -9.56 21.01
N GLU A 81 14.54 -8.65 20.46
CA GLU A 81 15.03 -7.54 19.66
C GLU A 81 14.86 -6.23 20.44
N PHE A 82 15.89 -5.37 20.37
CA PHE A 82 15.86 -4.03 20.93
C PHE A 82 16.13 -2.96 19.87
N ASP A 83 15.20 -2.01 19.74
CA ASP A 83 15.37 -0.79 18.91
C ASP A 83 16.32 0.19 19.64
N ILE A 84 17.52 0.35 19.09
CA ILE A 84 18.56 1.33 19.48
C ILE A 84 18.63 2.48 18.45
N GLY A 85 17.49 2.88 17.89
CA GLY A 85 17.31 4.07 17.07
C GLY A 85 16.58 5.20 17.79
N LEU A 86 15.66 4.88 18.70
CA LEU A 86 14.86 5.85 19.46
C LEU A 86 15.17 5.78 20.97
N ILE A 87 16.06 6.63 21.45
CA ILE A 87 16.58 6.56 22.82
C ILE A 87 16.29 7.82 23.64
N LYS A 88 16.26 7.69 24.96
CA LYS A 88 16.16 8.83 25.88
C LYS A 88 17.39 9.74 25.77
N ASP A 89 17.13 11.04 25.64
CA ASP A 89 18.11 12.11 25.79
C ASP A 89 18.36 12.44 27.26
N GLU A 90 19.21 13.42 27.53
CA GLU A 90 19.58 13.85 28.89
C GLU A 90 18.39 14.40 29.70
N ASN A 91 17.30 14.81 29.03
CA ASN A 91 16.07 15.33 29.62
C ASN A 91 14.97 14.26 29.74
N GLY A 92 15.25 13.01 29.35
CA GLY A 92 14.30 11.90 29.36
C GLY A 92 13.34 11.86 28.17
N ALA A 93 13.45 12.77 27.21
CA ALA A 93 12.67 12.74 25.97
C ALA A 93 13.27 11.73 25.00
N LYS A 94 12.42 10.99 24.26
CA LYS A 94 12.89 10.06 23.24
C LYS A 94 13.24 10.82 21.96
N THR A 95 14.47 10.66 21.47
CA THR A 95 14.93 11.24 20.21
C THR A 95 15.52 10.18 19.29
N ARG A 96 15.31 10.35 17.97
CA ARG A 96 15.94 9.51 16.96
C ARG A 96 17.44 9.82 16.93
N LEU A 97 18.28 8.80 16.81
CA LEU A 97 19.72 8.98 16.68
C LEU A 97 20.08 9.61 15.34
N THR A 98 21.06 10.50 15.36
CA THR A 98 21.73 11.03 14.17
C THR A 98 23.12 10.42 14.04
N ALA A 99 23.64 10.33 12.82
CA ALA A 99 24.96 9.77 12.55
C ALA A 99 26.08 10.71 13.03
N THR A 100 26.37 10.66 14.32
CA THR A 100 27.44 11.43 14.96
C THR A 100 28.35 10.52 15.79
N PRO A 101 29.65 10.86 15.94
CA PRO A 101 30.55 10.06 16.76
C PRO A 101 30.05 9.81 18.21
N PRO A 102 29.47 10.81 18.93
CA PRO A 102 28.91 10.57 20.26
C PRO A 102 27.76 9.55 20.28
N ASN A 103 26.88 9.58 19.28
CA ASN A 103 25.75 8.64 19.20
C ASN A 103 26.23 7.21 18.92
N PHE A 104 27.18 7.03 18.00
CA PHE A 104 27.77 5.73 17.73
C PHE A 104 28.54 5.18 18.95
N GLN A 105 29.24 6.05 19.70
CA GLN A 105 29.85 5.65 20.97
C GLN A 105 28.81 5.22 22.01
N LYS A 106 27.63 5.86 22.03
CA LYS A 106 26.51 5.49 22.91
C LYS A 106 25.96 4.10 22.54
N VAL A 107 25.78 3.82 21.25
CA VAL A 107 25.38 2.48 20.75
C VAL A 107 26.41 1.42 21.15
N ALA A 108 27.70 1.67 20.96
CA ALA A 108 28.77 0.76 21.38
C ALA A 108 28.69 0.41 22.87
N LYS A 109 28.39 1.41 23.71
CA LYS A 109 28.24 1.23 25.17
C LYS A 109 27.00 0.41 25.50
N ILE A 110 25.88 0.65 24.82
CA ILE A 110 24.64 -0.12 25.02
C ILE A 110 24.89 -1.60 24.73
N ILE A 111 25.43 -1.93 23.56
CA ILE A 111 25.74 -3.32 23.16
C ILE A 111 26.67 -3.97 24.20
N LYS A 112 27.72 -3.25 24.61
CA LYS A 112 28.63 -3.73 25.65
C LYS A 112 27.91 -4.03 26.97
N GLU A 113 27.04 -3.14 27.43
CA GLU A 113 26.28 -3.32 28.67
C GLU A 113 25.38 -4.57 28.61
N PHE A 114 24.74 -4.86 27.46
CA PHE A 114 23.98 -6.10 27.28
C PHE A 114 24.88 -7.34 27.40
N LEU A 115 25.99 -7.38 26.66
CA LEU A 115 26.92 -8.51 26.66
C LEU A 115 27.57 -8.74 28.04
N ASP A 116 27.96 -7.67 28.75
CA ASP A 116 28.50 -7.73 30.11
C ASP A 116 27.48 -8.30 31.12
N ASN A 117 26.19 -8.28 30.80
CA ASN A 117 25.10 -8.77 31.64
C ASN A 117 24.52 -10.10 31.16
N GLY A 118 25.29 -10.88 30.39
CA GLY A 118 24.97 -12.25 30.03
C GLY A 118 24.13 -12.40 28.77
N ALA A 119 23.84 -11.31 28.05
CA ALA A 119 23.28 -11.43 26.71
C ALA A 119 24.33 -11.92 25.71
N TYR A 120 23.89 -12.59 24.65
CA TYR A 120 24.74 -13.03 23.55
C TYR A 120 23.99 -13.02 22.23
N THR A 121 24.72 -13.14 21.14
CA THR A 121 24.20 -13.32 19.77
C THR A 121 24.53 -14.74 19.32
N ASN A 122 23.67 -15.35 18.52
CA ASN A 122 23.91 -16.67 17.93
C ASN A 122 24.23 -16.50 16.42
N SER A 123 24.11 -17.55 15.62
CA SER A 123 24.38 -17.52 14.18
C SER A 123 23.15 -17.18 13.32
N SER A 124 21.99 -16.88 13.91
CA SER A 124 20.77 -16.61 13.14
C SER A 124 20.63 -15.13 12.80
N CYS A 125 20.91 -14.25 13.74
CA CYS A 125 21.06 -12.81 13.54
C CYS A 125 21.61 -12.15 14.82
N GLY A 126 22.55 -11.21 14.70
CA GLY A 126 23.16 -10.56 15.86
C GLY A 126 22.95 -9.03 15.98
N PHE A 127 23.04 -8.29 14.88
CA PHE A 127 22.94 -6.82 14.90
C PHE A 127 22.79 -6.22 13.52
N HIS A 128 21.80 -5.34 13.37
CA HIS A 128 21.49 -4.64 12.13
C HIS A 128 21.57 -3.12 12.32
N ALA A 129 21.95 -2.41 11.26
CA ALA A 129 21.95 -0.96 11.21
C ALA A 129 21.04 -0.46 10.08
N HIS A 130 20.10 0.40 10.44
CA HIS A 130 19.15 1.03 9.54
C HIS A 130 19.50 2.49 9.35
N PHE A 131 19.37 3.05 8.15
CA PHE A 131 19.77 4.44 7.89
C PHE A 131 18.63 5.24 7.31
N GLY A 132 18.21 6.30 7.99
CA GLY A 132 17.27 7.25 7.45
C GLY A 132 17.95 8.48 6.86
N LEU A 133 17.50 8.90 5.69
CA LEU A 133 17.84 10.18 5.09
C LEU A 133 17.02 11.31 5.74
N GLY A 134 17.07 11.43 7.07
CA GLY A 134 16.24 12.34 7.89
C GLY A 134 15.03 11.63 8.55
N MET A 135 13.97 12.37 8.91
CA MET A 135 12.68 11.77 9.29
C MET A 135 11.99 11.18 8.04
N LEU A 136 12.45 10.02 7.59
CA LEU A 136 11.85 9.32 6.46
C LEU A 136 10.67 8.49 6.94
N THR A 137 9.50 9.10 7.07
CA THR A 137 8.26 8.34 7.23
C THR A 137 7.82 7.66 5.94
N LYS A 138 8.40 8.05 4.78
CA LYS A 138 8.15 7.47 3.46
C LYS A 138 9.20 7.90 2.42
N THR A 139 9.90 6.96 1.81
CA THR A 139 10.73 7.20 0.60
C THR A 139 9.88 6.97 -0.65
N SER A 140 9.94 7.87 -1.63
CA SER A 140 9.22 7.65 -2.89
C SER A 140 9.98 6.64 -3.76
N GLY A 141 9.28 5.90 -4.63
CA GLY A 141 9.94 4.97 -5.57
C GLY A 141 10.98 5.67 -6.45
N MET A 142 10.74 6.93 -6.84
CA MET A 142 11.72 7.76 -7.55
C MET A 142 13.02 7.97 -6.76
N ASP A 143 12.91 8.30 -5.47
CA ASP A 143 14.07 8.52 -4.59
C ASP A 143 14.87 7.23 -4.42
N ALA A 144 14.17 6.11 -4.20
CA ALA A 144 14.79 4.81 -4.02
C ALA A 144 15.54 4.35 -5.28
N THR A 145 14.92 4.46 -6.45
CA THR A 145 15.54 4.10 -7.74
C THR A 145 16.78 4.94 -8.02
N TRP A 146 16.69 6.27 -7.93
CA TRP A 146 17.85 7.12 -8.20
C TRP A 146 19.00 6.88 -7.23
N PHE A 147 18.67 6.56 -5.98
CA PHE A 147 19.67 6.26 -4.98
C PHE A 147 20.37 4.94 -5.32
N ALA A 148 19.61 3.88 -5.63
CA ALA A 148 20.17 2.58 -5.96
C ALA A 148 21.12 2.65 -7.16
N ILE A 149 20.74 3.39 -8.20
CA ILE A 149 21.58 3.60 -9.38
C ILE A 149 22.88 4.32 -8.99
N TYR A 150 22.79 5.44 -8.28
CA TYR A 150 23.98 6.18 -7.84
C TYR A 150 24.88 5.31 -6.95
N PHE A 151 24.29 4.53 -6.04
CA PHE A 151 25.00 3.70 -5.09
C PHE A 151 25.86 2.62 -5.77
N LEU A 152 25.33 2.00 -6.83
CA LEU A 152 26.06 1.06 -7.67
C LEU A 152 27.13 1.79 -8.51
N ASP A 153 26.74 2.83 -9.26
CA ASP A 153 27.64 3.54 -10.19
C ASP A 153 28.82 4.21 -9.47
N SER A 154 28.62 4.67 -8.23
CA SER A 154 29.68 5.32 -7.44
C SER A 154 30.68 4.34 -6.80
N GLY A 155 30.44 3.03 -6.90
CA GLY A 155 31.26 2.00 -6.25
C GLY A 155 31.08 1.93 -4.73
N LEU A 156 30.05 2.59 -4.17
CA LEU A 156 29.76 2.51 -2.74
C LEU A 156 29.32 1.09 -2.34
N PHE A 157 28.55 0.40 -3.18
CA PHE A 157 28.23 -1.01 -2.94
C PHE A 157 29.50 -1.85 -2.75
N GLU A 158 30.42 -1.80 -3.71
CA GLU A 158 31.69 -2.53 -3.68
C GLU A 158 32.56 -2.17 -2.47
N LYS A 159 32.52 -0.91 -2.03
CA LYS A 159 33.26 -0.44 -0.86
C LYS A 159 32.73 -1.02 0.46
N TYR A 160 31.43 -1.27 0.55
CA TYR A 160 30.75 -1.67 1.79
C TYR A 160 30.24 -3.12 1.77
N LYS A 161 30.43 -3.87 0.67
CA LYS A 161 29.99 -5.27 0.53
C LYS A 161 30.63 -6.26 1.47
N GLU A 162 31.80 -5.92 2.01
CA GLU A 162 32.56 -6.79 2.90
C GLU A 162 33.21 -5.98 4.02
N TYR A 163 33.20 -6.53 5.23
CA TYR A 163 33.96 -6.03 6.36
C TYR A 163 34.87 -7.15 6.87
N ASN A 164 36.18 -7.00 6.72
CA ASN A 164 37.19 -7.98 7.17
C ASN A 164 36.91 -9.44 6.74
N GLY A 165 36.54 -9.68 5.48
CA GLY A 165 36.20 -11.03 5.00
C GLY A 165 34.76 -11.47 5.28
N ILE A 166 33.96 -10.67 6.00
CA ILE A 166 32.57 -10.98 6.32
C ILE A 166 31.66 -10.26 5.32
N PRO A 167 30.91 -11.00 4.48
CA PRO A 167 29.89 -10.41 3.61
C PRO A 167 28.90 -9.61 4.43
N GLN A 168 28.63 -8.38 3.99
CA GLN A 168 27.74 -7.46 4.71
C GLN A 168 26.31 -7.50 4.17
N TYR A 169 26.04 -8.36 3.20
CA TYR A 169 24.77 -8.50 2.50
C TYR A 169 24.47 -9.98 2.36
N ASP A 170 23.20 -10.37 2.49
CA ASP A 170 22.76 -11.75 2.25
C ASP A 170 22.00 -11.79 0.94
N ASP A 171 22.39 -12.72 0.08
CA ASP A 171 21.84 -12.88 -1.26
C ASP A 171 20.53 -13.69 -1.25
N ASP A 172 20.24 -14.42 -0.16
CA ASP A 172 19.07 -15.29 -0.02
C ASP A 172 17.83 -14.58 0.56
N GLU A 173 17.92 -13.28 0.86
CA GLU A 173 16.82 -12.50 1.41
C GLU A 173 15.88 -11.90 0.35
N TYR A 174 14.67 -11.57 0.79
CA TYR A 174 13.62 -10.94 -0.01
C TYR A 174 14.04 -9.64 -0.74
N ALA A 175 15.17 -9.02 -0.38
CA ALA A 175 15.73 -7.80 -0.98
C ALA A 175 17.18 -7.99 -1.49
N SER A 176 17.47 -9.12 -2.13
CA SER A 176 18.79 -9.44 -2.70
C SER A 176 19.33 -8.36 -3.65
N LEU A 177 20.60 -8.00 -3.47
CA LEU A 177 21.29 -6.97 -4.27
C LEU A 177 21.81 -7.46 -5.62
N ASN A 178 21.90 -8.78 -5.80
CA ASN A 178 22.34 -9.38 -7.06
C ASN A 178 21.37 -9.06 -8.20
N ASP A 179 20.06 -9.08 -7.92
CA ASP A 179 19.02 -8.73 -8.90
C ASP A 179 18.93 -7.21 -9.14
N LEU A 180 19.41 -6.38 -8.18
CA LEU A 180 19.37 -4.92 -8.33
C LEU A 180 20.29 -4.45 -9.47
N GLY A 181 21.47 -5.03 -9.61
CA GLY A 181 22.44 -4.64 -10.63
C GLY A 181 21.89 -4.81 -12.05
N GLU A 182 21.29 -5.97 -12.35
CA GLU A 182 20.66 -6.23 -13.64
C GLU A 182 19.49 -5.29 -13.91
N SER A 183 18.62 -5.07 -12.91
CA SER A 183 17.51 -4.12 -13.01
C SER A 183 17.96 -2.69 -13.28
N VAL A 184 19.05 -2.25 -12.63
CA VAL A 184 19.63 -0.91 -12.84
C VAL A 184 20.16 -0.76 -14.27
N GLU A 185 20.89 -1.75 -14.77
CA GLU A 185 21.41 -1.72 -16.14
C GLU A 185 20.28 -1.82 -17.18
N GLN A 186 19.25 -2.64 -16.94
CA GLN A 186 18.07 -2.70 -17.79
C GLN A 186 17.32 -1.36 -17.85
N PHE A 187 17.15 -0.70 -16.69
CA PHE A 187 16.51 0.62 -16.61
C PHE A 187 17.34 1.68 -17.35
N LYS A 188 18.67 1.72 -17.13
CA LYS A 188 19.59 2.62 -17.83
C LYS A 188 19.58 2.40 -19.33
N GLY A 189 19.72 1.15 -19.78
CA GLY A 189 19.67 0.80 -21.21
C GLY A 189 18.36 1.21 -21.87
N SER A 190 17.22 1.01 -21.18
CA SER A 190 15.91 1.44 -21.68
C SER A 190 15.83 2.97 -21.84
N LEU A 191 16.37 3.74 -20.89
CA LEU A 191 16.45 5.20 -21.01
C LEU A 191 17.38 5.65 -22.14
N GLU A 192 18.48 4.95 -22.39
CA GLU A 192 19.42 5.25 -23.48
C GLU A 192 18.83 5.01 -24.86
N HIS A 193 17.98 3.98 -25.02
CA HIS A 193 17.29 3.67 -26.28
C HIS A 193 16.21 4.70 -26.66
N LEU A 194 15.74 5.50 -25.71
CA LEU A 194 14.79 6.57 -25.96
C LEU A 194 15.54 7.82 -26.44
N THR A 195 15.09 8.48 -27.51
CA THR A 195 15.78 9.64 -28.07
C THR A 195 15.23 10.97 -27.54
N ALA A 196 13.92 11.09 -27.37
CA ALA A 196 13.28 12.29 -26.86
C ALA A 196 13.30 12.35 -25.32
N LYS A 197 13.69 13.49 -24.75
CA LYS A 197 13.72 13.73 -23.29
C LYS A 197 12.36 13.49 -22.64
N GLU A 198 11.27 13.88 -23.30
CA GLU A 198 9.91 13.66 -22.81
C GLU A 198 9.58 12.17 -22.66
N ASN A 199 9.95 11.34 -23.64
CA ASN A 199 9.71 9.90 -23.59
C ASN A 199 10.52 9.24 -22.47
N LYS A 200 11.74 9.73 -22.22
CA LYS A 200 12.58 9.28 -21.10
C LYS A 200 11.91 9.59 -19.75
N LEU A 201 11.35 10.79 -19.60
CA LEU A 201 10.62 11.21 -18.41
C LEU A 201 9.33 10.41 -18.21
N GLU A 202 8.55 10.17 -19.27
CA GLU A 202 7.35 9.32 -19.24
C GLU A 202 7.69 7.89 -18.80
N TYR A 203 8.73 7.28 -19.40
CA TYR A 203 9.19 5.94 -19.04
C TYR A 203 9.68 5.88 -17.59
N ALA A 204 10.56 6.79 -17.17
CA ALA A 204 11.07 6.82 -15.80
C ALA A 204 9.95 7.02 -14.77
N TYR A 205 8.96 7.87 -15.09
CA TYR A 205 7.79 8.07 -14.26
C TYR A 205 6.98 6.79 -14.09
N ASP A 206 6.70 6.10 -15.19
CA ASP A 206 5.95 4.84 -15.19
C ASP A 206 6.66 3.79 -14.32
N GLN A 207 7.95 3.55 -14.55
CA GLN A 207 8.71 2.54 -13.83
C GLN A 207 8.89 2.82 -12.32
N THR A 208 8.90 4.09 -11.90
CA THR A 208 9.22 4.48 -10.51
C THR A 208 8.01 4.90 -9.66
N VAL A 209 6.86 5.17 -10.30
CA VAL A 209 5.65 5.67 -9.61
C VAL A 209 4.44 4.77 -9.81
N ASN A 210 4.33 4.10 -10.95
CA ASN A 210 3.17 3.29 -11.29
C ASN A 210 3.36 1.84 -10.81
N LYS A 211 2.55 1.39 -9.84
CA LYS A 211 2.75 0.10 -9.14
C LYS A 211 2.63 -1.12 -10.04
N LEU A 212 1.91 -1.03 -11.15
CA LEU A 212 1.81 -2.12 -12.13
C LEU A 212 3.01 -2.15 -13.10
N ALA A 213 3.58 -0.98 -13.39
CA ALA A 213 4.78 -0.82 -14.21
C ALA A 213 6.09 -0.83 -13.41
N MET A 214 6.03 -1.01 -12.08
CA MET A 214 7.22 -1.26 -11.25
C MET A 214 7.98 -2.53 -11.67
N GLY A 215 7.69 -3.17 -12.80
CA GLY A 215 8.25 -4.43 -13.29
C GLY A 215 9.76 -4.59 -13.11
N ILE A 216 10.56 -3.52 -13.28
CA ILE A 216 12.03 -3.57 -13.11
C ILE A 216 12.46 -3.54 -11.63
N PHE A 217 11.69 -2.90 -10.75
CA PHE A 217 12.02 -2.74 -9.30
C PHE A 217 10.95 -3.35 -8.36
N ASN A 218 10.02 -4.17 -8.88
CA ASN A 218 8.76 -4.54 -8.22
C ASN A 218 8.93 -5.44 -6.99
N LYS A 219 10.06 -6.14 -6.89
CA LYS A 219 10.29 -7.14 -5.84
C LYS A 219 11.45 -6.83 -4.89
N TYR A 220 12.31 -5.85 -5.21
CA TYR A 220 13.61 -5.72 -4.57
C TYR A 220 13.94 -4.24 -4.31
N ASN A 221 13.05 -3.55 -3.60
CA ASN A 221 13.34 -2.18 -3.19
C ASN A 221 14.37 -2.20 -2.05
N VAL A 222 15.63 -2.03 -2.42
CA VAL A 222 16.81 -1.98 -1.53
C VAL A 222 16.69 -0.88 -0.47
N LEU A 223 15.76 0.06 -0.65
CA LEU A 223 15.42 1.12 0.28
C LEU A 223 13.94 1.03 0.70
N ASN A 224 13.56 -0.09 1.30
CA ASN A 224 12.24 -0.22 1.91
C ASN A 224 12.18 0.72 3.14
N PRO A 225 11.12 1.52 3.34
CA PRO A 225 10.98 2.26 4.59
C PRO A 225 10.80 1.27 5.76
N HIS A 226 11.71 1.29 6.72
CA HIS A 226 11.57 0.54 7.97
C HIS A 226 10.51 1.19 8.88
N ASP A 227 9.84 0.41 9.73
CA ASP A 227 8.83 0.93 10.66
C ASP A 227 9.39 1.97 11.66
N GLN A 228 10.71 2.01 11.81
CA GLN A 228 11.43 3.02 12.59
C GLN A 228 11.59 4.39 11.88
N GLY A 229 11.10 4.55 10.64
CA GLY A 229 11.23 5.79 9.88
C GLY A 229 12.63 6.03 9.29
N THR A 230 13.32 4.93 9.00
CA THR A 230 14.63 4.84 8.34
C THR A 230 14.49 4.11 7.01
N LEU A 231 15.49 4.17 6.12
CA LEU A 231 15.62 3.18 5.06
C LEU A 231 16.09 1.89 5.72
N GLU A 232 15.27 0.86 5.61
CA GLU A 232 15.65 -0.52 5.87
C GLU A 232 16.72 -0.86 4.85
N TRP A 233 17.96 -0.85 5.31
CA TRP A 233 19.09 -1.35 4.57
C TRP A 233 19.40 -2.71 5.16
N ARG A 234 18.96 -3.80 4.51
CA ARG A 234 19.16 -5.18 4.99
C ARG A 234 20.59 -5.69 4.79
N GLY A 235 21.55 -4.85 5.14
CA GLY A 235 22.99 -5.13 5.12
C GLY A 235 23.65 -4.51 6.33
N LEU A 236 24.97 -4.63 6.44
CA LEU A 236 25.72 -4.36 7.69
C LEU A 236 25.29 -5.32 8.82
N ARG A 237 25.46 -6.62 8.57
CA ARG A 237 25.21 -7.71 9.51
C ARG A 237 26.38 -8.70 9.57
N GLY A 238 26.23 -9.78 10.35
CA GLY A 238 27.16 -10.90 10.38
C GLY A 238 28.42 -10.68 11.23
N VAL A 239 28.78 -9.43 11.51
CA VAL A 239 30.00 -9.10 12.27
C VAL A 239 29.86 -9.45 13.75
N PHE A 240 28.64 -9.41 14.27
CA PHE A 240 28.37 -9.71 15.66
C PHE A 240 27.84 -11.12 15.87
N ASP A 241 27.74 -11.96 14.84
CA ASP A 241 27.23 -13.33 15.00
C ASP A 241 28.14 -14.14 15.93
N ASN A 242 27.52 -14.92 16.82
CA ASN A 242 28.20 -15.73 17.84
C ASN A 242 29.04 -14.95 18.86
N LEU A 243 28.76 -13.65 19.10
CA LEU A 243 29.36 -12.90 20.20
C LEU A 243 28.71 -13.26 21.55
N SER A 244 29.53 -13.73 22.49
CA SER A 244 29.21 -13.88 23.91
C SER A 244 30.27 -13.19 24.78
N GLY A 245 29.91 -12.81 26.00
CA GLY A 245 30.71 -11.94 26.87
C GLY A 245 32.13 -12.43 27.17
N GLN A 246 33.14 -11.75 26.61
CA GLN A 246 34.48 -11.52 27.17
C GLN A 246 35.00 -10.13 26.75
N VAL A 247 35.91 -9.58 27.56
CA VAL A 247 36.36 -8.16 27.61
C VAL A 247 36.90 -7.60 26.27
N ASP A 248 37.28 -8.46 25.33
CA ASP A 248 37.90 -8.08 24.05
C ASP A 248 36.91 -7.72 22.92
N ASN A 249 35.60 -7.91 23.12
CA ASN A 249 34.59 -7.62 22.10
C ASN A 249 34.32 -6.12 21.88
N TYR A 250 34.71 -5.24 22.80
CA TYR A 250 34.43 -3.81 22.68
C TYR A 250 35.16 -3.14 21.51
N ASN A 251 36.41 -3.55 21.25
CA ASN A 251 37.16 -3.01 20.12
C ASN A 251 36.53 -3.43 18.79
N LEU A 252 36.07 -4.68 18.69
CA LEU A 252 35.33 -5.16 17.51
C LEU A 252 34.04 -4.36 17.31
N ILE A 253 33.26 -4.14 18.38
CA ILE A 253 32.02 -3.34 18.33
C ILE A 253 32.31 -1.92 17.84
N VAL A 254 33.32 -1.28 18.41
CA VAL A 254 33.71 0.09 18.05
C VAL A 254 34.24 0.17 16.62
N ASP A 255 35.09 -0.77 16.19
CA ASP A 255 35.66 -0.76 14.85
C ASP A 255 34.60 -1.03 13.78
N TYR A 256 33.66 -1.92 14.06
CA TYR A 256 32.51 -2.12 13.19
C TYR A 256 31.62 -0.88 13.12
N LEU A 257 31.31 -0.26 14.26
CA LEU A 257 30.55 0.98 14.28
C LEU A 257 31.27 2.14 13.56
N LYS A 258 32.61 2.17 13.50
CA LYS A 258 33.34 3.11 12.64
C LYS A 258 33.10 2.83 11.15
N PHE A 259 33.02 1.55 10.75
CA PHE A 259 32.68 1.17 9.37
C PHE A 259 31.25 1.61 9.00
N VAL A 260 30.28 1.32 9.86
CA VAL A 260 28.89 1.78 9.77
C VAL A 260 28.81 3.33 9.73
N TYR A 261 29.60 4.04 10.55
CA TYR A 261 29.65 5.50 10.54
C TYR A 261 30.20 6.06 9.22
N LYS A 262 31.27 5.45 8.67
CA LYS A 262 31.80 5.83 7.36
C LYS A 262 30.74 5.67 6.27
N PHE A 263 29.94 4.60 6.33
CA PHE A 263 28.82 4.40 5.42
C PHE A 263 27.81 5.54 5.53
N ALA A 264 27.36 5.90 6.73
CA ALA A 264 26.44 7.02 6.95
C ALA A 264 26.99 8.37 6.44
N VAL A 265 28.29 8.63 6.61
CA VAL A 265 28.95 9.85 6.08
C VAL A 265 28.88 9.88 4.55
N ASP A 266 29.14 8.75 3.89
CA ASP A 266 29.06 8.68 2.43
C ASP A 266 27.62 8.75 1.93
N LEU A 267 26.64 8.17 2.64
CA LEU A 267 25.22 8.36 2.37
C LEU A 267 24.80 9.84 2.42
N GLY A 268 25.23 10.58 3.46
CA GLY A 268 24.97 12.03 3.55
C GLY A 268 25.53 12.81 2.37
N ARG A 269 26.68 12.39 1.83
CA ARG A 269 27.24 12.97 0.60
C ARG A 269 26.39 12.66 -0.63
N VAL A 270 25.81 11.46 -0.72
CA VAL A 270 24.93 11.06 -1.83
C VAL A 270 23.67 11.93 -1.91
N GLN A 271 23.03 12.25 -0.78
CA GLN A 271 21.80 13.06 -0.75
C GLN A 271 21.96 14.41 -1.46
N SER A 272 23.11 15.06 -1.30
CA SER A 272 23.37 16.35 -1.94
C SER A 272 23.56 16.26 -3.46
N LYS A 273 23.81 15.05 -3.99
CA LYS A 273 24.15 14.79 -5.39
C LYS A 273 23.04 14.10 -6.18
N ILE A 274 22.24 13.28 -5.52
CA ILE A 274 21.23 12.41 -6.14
C ILE A 274 20.21 13.16 -7.00
N PHE A 275 19.82 14.37 -6.59
CA PHE A 275 18.83 15.17 -7.31
C PHE A 275 19.28 15.55 -8.72
N ASP A 276 20.58 15.75 -8.90
CA ASP A 276 21.20 16.23 -10.13
C ASP A 276 22.03 15.14 -10.82
N TYR A 277 21.99 13.90 -10.31
CA TYR A 277 22.62 12.75 -10.94
C TYR A 277 21.86 12.37 -12.21
N ASP A 278 22.56 12.45 -13.35
CA ASP A 278 22.02 12.12 -14.67
C ASP A 278 22.05 10.61 -14.89
N VAL A 279 20.87 10.05 -15.15
CA VAL A 279 20.68 8.64 -15.51
C VAL A 279 20.06 8.61 -16.89
N GLY A 280 20.83 8.18 -17.88
CA GLY A 280 20.36 8.06 -19.27
C GLY A 280 19.82 9.36 -19.84
N GLY A 281 20.31 10.52 -19.40
CA GLY A 281 19.81 11.83 -19.81
C GLY A 281 18.57 12.29 -19.05
N VAL A 282 18.29 11.81 -17.84
CA VAL A 282 17.22 12.29 -16.93
C VAL A 282 17.77 12.43 -15.51
N THR A 283 17.47 13.54 -14.83
CA THR A 283 17.77 13.73 -13.40
C THR A 283 16.53 13.51 -12.53
N LEU A 284 16.74 13.15 -11.25
CA LEU A 284 15.64 13.00 -10.29
C LEU A 284 14.86 14.32 -10.12
N ARG A 285 15.54 15.46 -10.17
CA ARG A 285 14.91 16.78 -10.11
C ARG A 285 13.93 16.98 -11.26
N GLU A 286 14.34 16.65 -12.49
CA GLU A 286 13.46 16.73 -13.67
C GLU A 286 12.29 15.76 -13.56
N LEU A 287 12.53 14.53 -13.12
CA LEU A 287 11.48 13.53 -12.94
C LEU A 287 10.45 13.96 -11.88
N LYS A 288 10.91 14.51 -10.75
CA LYS A 288 10.03 15.06 -9.71
C LYS A 288 9.20 16.23 -10.25
N ARG A 289 9.82 17.14 -11.02
CA ARG A 289 9.10 18.25 -11.67
C ARG A 289 8.03 17.71 -12.63
N PHE A 290 8.42 16.78 -13.50
CA PHE A 290 7.53 16.10 -14.44
C PHE A 290 6.36 15.41 -13.72
N TYR A 291 6.60 14.74 -12.59
CA TYR A 291 5.54 14.16 -11.76
C TYR A 291 4.58 15.22 -11.24
N PHE A 292 5.08 16.33 -10.69
CA PHE A 292 4.20 17.39 -10.17
C PHE A 292 3.36 18.03 -11.28
N GLU A 293 3.95 18.31 -12.43
CA GLU A 293 3.28 18.85 -13.61
C GLU A 293 2.21 17.86 -14.13
N ASN A 294 2.56 16.58 -14.28
CA ASN A 294 1.60 15.55 -14.69
C ASN A 294 0.51 15.31 -13.66
N LYS A 295 0.82 15.34 -12.37
CA LYS A 295 -0.19 15.22 -11.30
C LYS A 295 -1.16 16.41 -11.33
N GLN A 296 -0.68 17.61 -11.60
CA GLN A 296 -1.55 18.79 -11.77
C GLN A 296 -2.40 18.68 -13.03
N LYS A 297 -1.81 18.25 -14.15
CA LYS A 297 -2.53 17.99 -15.41
C LYS A 297 -3.62 16.93 -15.21
N GLN A 298 -3.26 15.77 -14.66
CA GLN A 298 -4.21 14.69 -14.33
C GLN A 298 -5.32 15.17 -13.40
N LYS A 299 -5.03 16.00 -12.37
CA LYS A 299 -6.07 16.60 -11.54
C LYS A 299 -7.03 17.48 -12.35
N GLY A 300 -6.50 18.27 -13.30
CA GLY A 300 -7.31 19.06 -14.23
C GLY A 300 -8.19 18.20 -15.12
N SER A 301 -7.60 17.19 -15.78
CA SER A 301 -8.34 16.29 -16.69
C SER A 301 -9.37 15.44 -15.93
N ILE A 302 -9.04 14.93 -14.74
CA ILE A 302 -9.99 14.24 -13.84
C ILE A 302 -11.14 15.17 -13.46
N SER A 303 -10.87 16.46 -13.19
CA SER A 303 -11.91 17.43 -12.87
C SER A 303 -12.93 17.58 -14.01
N ASN A 304 -12.52 17.47 -15.28
CA ASN A 304 -13.46 17.54 -16.40
C ASN A 304 -14.48 16.40 -16.34
N VAL A 305 -14.02 15.17 -16.09
CA VAL A 305 -14.90 13.99 -15.98
C VAL A 305 -15.70 14.00 -14.68
N ALA A 306 -15.09 14.39 -13.56
CA ALA A 306 -15.78 14.50 -12.28
C ALA A 306 -16.92 15.55 -12.33
N GLN A 307 -16.72 16.66 -13.05
CA GLN A 307 -17.78 17.66 -13.26
C GLN A 307 -18.94 17.11 -14.08
N LEU A 308 -18.70 16.25 -15.07
CA LEU A 308 -19.79 15.56 -15.78
C LEU A 308 -20.61 14.72 -14.81
N PHE A 309 -19.94 13.94 -13.95
CA PHE A 309 -20.61 13.14 -12.91
C PHE A 309 -21.45 14.02 -11.98
N VAL A 310 -20.89 15.12 -11.48
CA VAL A 310 -21.61 16.09 -10.65
C VAL A 310 -22.84 16.63 -11.38
N SER A 311 -22.70 17.00 -12.65
CA SER A 311 -23.78 17.62 -13.42
C SER A 311 -25.00 16.71 -13.63
N HIS A 312 -24.79 15.40 -13.76
CA HIS A 312 -25.85 14.44 -14.09
C HIS A 312 -26.36 13.67 -12.88
N PHE A 313 -25.51 13.30 -11.94
CA PHE A 313 -25.91 12.47 -10.78
C PHE A 313 -26.29 13.29 -9.55
N ASN A 314 -25.70 14.45 -9.29
CA ASN A 314 -26.08 15.27 -8.11
C ASN A 314 -27.60 15.58 -8.05
N PRO A 315 -28.30 15.85 -9.17
CA PRO A 315 -29.74 16.16 -9.12
C PRO A 315 -30.65 14.99 -8.75
N ILE A 316 -30.21 13.74 -8.91
CA ILE A 316 -31.10 12.56 -8.78
C ILE A 316 -30.98 11.85 -7.42
N MET A 317 -30.00 12.21 -6.58
CA MET A 317 -29.73 11.53 -5.31
C MET A 317 -29.61 12.47 -4.11
N PRO A 318 -29.78 11.97 -2.89
CA PRO A 318 -29.56 12.75 -1.67
C PRO A 318 -28.11 13.24 -1.54
N THR A 319 -27.92 14.46 -1.03
CA THR A 319 -26.61 15.13 -0.95
C THR A 319 -25.52 14.28 -0.29
N GLU A 320 -25.80 13.61 0.83
CA GLU A 320 -24.81 12.81 1.54
C GLU A 320 -24.41 11.55 0.76
N LYS A 321 -25.38 10.91 0.09
CA LYS A 321 -25.12 9.73 -0.75
C LYS A 321 -24.38 10.13 -2.04
N PHE A 322 -24.68 11.31 -2.59
CA PHE A 322 -23.91 11.90 -3.67
C PHE A 322 -22.46 12.16 -3.31
N LYS A 323 -22.18 12.74 -2.14
CA LYS A 323 -20.80 13.00 -1.71
C LYS A 323 -19.96 11.71 -1.70
N ASN A 324 -20.53 10.62 -1.19
CA ASN A 324 -19.85 9.32 -1.15
C ASN A 324 -19.61 8.77 -2.56
N ALA A 325 -20.66 8.70 -3.39
CA ALA A 325 -20.54 8.22 -4.77
C ALA A 325 -19.56 9.06 -5.61
N HIS A 326 -19.56 10.38 -5.43
CA HIS A 326 -18.62 11.29 -6.09
C HIS A 326 -17.17 11.09 -5.61
N ALA A 327 -16.97 10.86 -4.31
CA ALA A 327 -15.64 10.57 -3.76
C ALA A 327 -15.10 9.24 -4.31
N ASP A 328 -15.93 8.20 -4.35
CA ASP A 328 -15.56 6.89 -4.89
C ASP A 328 -15.30 6.96 -6.40
N PHE A 329 -16.14 7.66 -7.16
CA PHE A 329 -15.91 7.89 -8.58
C PHE A 329 -14.61 8.66 -8.84
N THR A 330 -14.37 9.76 -8.11
CA THR A 330 -13.12 10.54 -8.24
C THR A 330 -11.91 9.71 -7.86
N LYS A 331 -12.04 8.83 -6.85
CA LYS A 331 -11.00 7.88 -6.46
C LYS A 331 -10.72 6.89 -7.59
N HIS A 332 -11.75 6.35 -8.25
CA HIS A 332 -11.63 5.49 -9.43
C HIS A 332 -10.85 6.18 -10.56
N LEU A 333 -11.20 7.44 -10.87
CA LEU A 333 -10.49 8.25 -11.86
C LEU A 333 -9.01 8.51 -11.51
N SER A 334 -8.70 8.53 -10.20
CA SER A 334 -7.36 8.79 -9.67
C SER A 334 -6.51 7.54 -9.46
N PHE A 335 -7.08 6.34 -9.51
CA PHE A 335 -6.39 5.12 -9.16
C PHE A 335 -5.42 4.71 -10.29
N ARG A 336 -4.16 4.53 -9.88
CA ARG A 336 -3.00 4.12 -10.69
C ARG A 336 -3.10 2.66 -11.15
N ASN A 337 -4.13 2.32 -11.89
CA ASN A 337 -4.17 1.07 -12.66
C ASN A 337 -4.22 1.45 -14.15
N ASP A 338 -3.31 0.86 -14.91
CA ASP A 338 -2.88 1.11 -16.30
C ASP A 338 -3.97 1.16 -17.38
N ALA A 339 -5.24 1.09 -16.99
CA ALA A 339 -6.34 0.99 -17.92
C ALA A 339 -6.98 2.36 -18.22
N VAL A 340 -6.78 3.37 -17.37
CA VAL A 340 -7.45 4.67 -17.54
C VAL A 340 -6.55 5.66 -18.28
N ASN A 341 -6.74 5.77 -19.60
CA ASN A 341 -6.08 6.78 -20.42
C ASN A 341 -6.64 8.19 -20.14
N THR A 342 -6.11 8.85 -19.11
CA THR A 342 -6.49 10.22 -18.72
C THR A 342 -6.25 11.26 -19.83
N LYS A 343 -5.48 10.97 -20.89
CA LYS A 343 -5.33 11.88 -22.04
C LYS A 343 -6.67 12.12 -22.77
N GLN A 344 -7.60 11.16 -22.73
CA GLN A 344 -8.94 11.31 -23.31
C GLN A 344 -9.84 12.25 -22.50
N TYR A 345 -9.51 12.52 -21.24
CA TYR A 345 -10.34 13.36 -20.36
C TYR A 345 -10.26 14.86 -20.69
N ASP A 346 -9.37 15.22 -21.60
CA ASP A 346 -9.31 16.56 -22.20
C ASP A 346 -9.90 16.57 -23.64
N ASP A 347 -10.26 15.41 -24.19
CA ASP A 347 -10.85 15.30 -25.52
C ASP A 347 -12.35 15.66 -25.49
N LYS A 348 -12.73 16.67 -26.27
CA LYS A 348 -14.10 17.17 -26.31
C LYS A 348 -15.12 16.15 -26.82
N ASN A 349 -14.76 15.32 -27.80
CA ASN A 349 -15.67 14.31 -28.35
C ASN A 349 -15.88 13.19 -27.33
N TYR A 350 -14.80 12.77 -26.67
CA TYR A 350 -14.87 11.81 -25.56
C TYR A 350 -15.76 12.35 -24.44
N LEU A 351 -15.52 13.57 -23.96
CA LEU A 351 -16.30 14.18 -22.89
C LEU A 351 -17.78 14.34 -23.27
N ASN A 352 -18.09 14.70 -24.52
CA ASN A 352 -19.47 14.79 -25.01
C ASN A 352 -20.16 13.42 -25.03
N ASN A 353 -19.47 12.39 -25.50
CA ASN A 353 -20.00 11.03 -25.51
C ASN A 353 -20.24 10.55 -24.07
N LEU A 354 -19.24 10.70 -23.19
CA LEU A 354 -19.34 10.32 -21.79
C LEU A 354 -20.45 11.09 -21.05
N SER A 355 -20.57 12.40 -21.31
CA SER A 355 -21.67 13.21 -20.79
C SER A 355 -23.03 12.69 -21.24
N SER A 356 -23.15 12.24 -22.49
CA SER A 356 -24.40 11.67 -23.01
C SER A 356 -24.73 10.34 -22.34
N GLN A 357 -23.72 9.50 -22.08
CA GLN A 357 -23.89 8.24 -21.33
C GLN A 357 -24.29 8.50 -19.88
N MET A 358 -23.65 9.46 -19.20
CA MET A 358 -24.00 9.84 -17.83
C MET A 358 -25.40 10.44 -17.75
N ALA A 359 -25.79 11.30 -18.69
CA ALA A 359 -27.14 11.87 -18.76
C ALA A 359 -28.20 10.79 -18.96
N PHE A 360 -27.93 9.82 -19.84
CA PHE A 360 -28.78 8.67 -20.07
C PHE A 360 -28.91 7.80 -18.82
N GLY A 361 -27.78 7.43 -18.21
CA GLY A 361 -27.73 6.64 -16.97
C GLY A 361 -28.49 7.33 -15.84
N ALA A 362 -28.25 8.63 -15.62
CA ALA A 362 -28.94 9.40 -14.60
C ALA A 362 -30.47 9.42 -14.81
N ARG A 363 -30.93 9.59 -16.05
CA ARG A 363 -32.36 9.57 -16.38
C ARG A 363 -32.99 8.21 -16.11
N ALA A 364 -32.34 7.14 -16.55
CA ALA A 364 -32.86 5.79 -16.40
C ALA A 364 -32.84 5.31 -14.93
N LEU A 365 -31.88 5.79 -14.13
CA LEU A 365 -31.77 5.47 -12.71
C LEU A 365 -32.59 6.35 -11.79
N GLN A 366 -33.11 7.48 -12.27
CA GLN A 366 -33.88 8.42 -11.47
C GLN A 366 -34.98 7.77 -10.61
N PRO A 367 -35.72 6.73 -11.07
CA PRO A 367 -36.71 6.04 -10.24
C PRO A 367 -36.08 5.30 -9.03
N PHE A 368 -34.82 4.87 -9.13
CA PHE A 368 -34.16 3.97 -8.20
C PHE A 368 -33.21 4.65 -7.22
N VAL A 369 -32.81 5.91 -7.42
CA VAL A 369 -31.81 6.57 -6.54
C VAL A 369 -32.37 7.69 -5.66
N GLY A 370 -33.70 7.76 -5.56
CA GLY A 370 -34.42 8.70 -4.70
C GLY A 370 -34.19 8.50 -3.20
N ARG A 371 -34.75 9.39 -2.36
CA ARG A 371 -34.53 9.38 -0.89
C ARG A 371 -34.90 8.05 -0.21
N GLN A 372 -35.92 7.36 -0.71
CA GLN A 372 -36.41 6.11 -0.12
C GLN A 372 -35.50 4.92 -0.40
N ALA A 373 -34.63 5.00 -1.41
CA ALA A 373 -33.84 3.88 -1.90
C ALA A 373 -32.69 3.47 -0.97
N TRP A 374 -32.26 4.35 -0.06
CA TRP A 374 -31.04 4.19 0.73
C TRP A 374 -31.34 3.61 2.12
N GLY A 375 -31.77 2.35 2.15
CA GLY A 375 -32.29 1.69 3.36
C GLY A 375 -31.23 1.32 4.41
N THR A 376 -29.95 1.22 4.03
CA THR A 376 -28.88 0.75 4.91
C THR A 376 -27.63 1.67 4.89
N PRO A 377 -26.75 1.55 5.91
CA PRO A 377 -25.41 2.13 5.86
C PRO A 377 -24.60 1.67 4.65
N GLU A 378 -24.80 0.43 4.21
CA GLU A 378 -24.13 -0.22 3.08
C GLU A 378 -24.66 0.27 1.72
N SER A 379 -25.89 0.81 1.65
CA SER A 379 -26.49 1.31 0.41
C SER A 379 -25.57 2.32 -0.28
N ARG A 380 -25.12 1.96 -1.49
CA ARG A 380 -24.19 2.76 -2.30
C ARG A 380 -24.49 2.64 -3.80
N MET A 381 -24.18 3.69 -4.53
CA MET A 381 -24.09 3.66 -6.00
C MET A 381 -22.61 3.68 -6.35
N ASN A 382 -22.13 2.64 -7.02
CA ASN A 382 -20.79 2.62 -7.57
C ASN A 382 -20.87 3.00 -9.04
N VAL A 383 -19.98 3.88 -9.49
CA VAL A 383 -19.87 4.25 -10.89
C VAL A 383 -18.42 4.12 -11.29
N THR A 384 -18.16 3.44 -12.39
CA THR A 384 -16.81 3.24 -12.90
C THR A 384 -16.76 3.45 -14.41
N LEU A 385 -15.56 3.68 -14.93
CA LEU A 385 -15.29 3.69 -16.36
C LEU A 385 -14.65 2.37 -16.75
N ARG A 386 -15.28 1.65 -17.67
CA ARG A 386 -14.76 0.42 -18.26
C ARG A 386 -13.71 0.72 -19.31
N THR A 387 -12.61 0.00 -19.21
CA THR A 387 -11.36 0.25 -19.96
C THR A 387 -10.86 -0.98 -20.72
N ARG A 388 -11.60 -2.11 -20.67
CA ARG A 388 -11.25 -3.31 -21.43
C ARG A 388 -11.77 -3.24 -22.86
N SER A 389 -10.92 -3.64 -23.80
CA SER A 389 -11.21 -3.69 -25.24
C SER A 389 -12.53 -4.42 -25.52
N GLY A 390 -13.51 -3.69 -26.08
CA GLY A 390 -14.81 -4.21 -26.51
C GLY A 390 -16.03 -3.62 -25.79
N HIS A 391 -15.85 -3.03 -24.59
CA HIS A 391 -16.93 -2.43 -23.80
C HIS A 391 -16.51 -1.13 -23.12
N GLU A 392 -15.93 -0.20 -23.89
CA GLU A 392 -15.60 1.14 -23.40
C GLU A 392 -16.87 1.91 -23.05
N GLY A 393 -16.98 2.38 -21.81
CA GLY A 393 -18.16 3.14 -21.37
C GLY A 393 -18.31 3.24 -19.87
N LEU A 394 -19.46 3.80 -19.46
CA LEU A 394 -19.88 3.87 -18.07
C LEU A 394 -20.35 2.50 -17.57
N GLU A 395 -20.06 2.18 -16.33
CA GLU A 395 -20.65 1.08 -15.56
C GLU A 395 -21.21 1.67 -14.26
N ILE A 396 -22.42 1.28 -13.91
CA ILE A 396 -23.11 1.77 -12.72
C ILE A 396 -23.71 0.57 -12.02
N ASP A 397 -23.49 0.46 -10.71
CA ASP A 397 -24.09 -0.56 -9.87
C ASP A 397 -24.78 0.09 -8.69
N LEU A 398 -25.96 -0.43 -8.34
CA LEU A 398 -26.65 -0.10 -7.10
C LEU A 398 -26.51 -1.29 -6.14
N TYR A 399 -26.08 -1.02 -4.91
CA TYR A 399 -25.91 -2.05 -3.88
C TYR A 399 -26.81 -1.76 -2.69
N ASP A 400 -27.39 -2.81 -2.12
CA ASP A 400 -28.06 -2.79 -0.82
C ASP A 400 -29.17 -1.72 -0.74
N MET A 401 -29.89 -1.49 -1.82
CA MET A 401 -30.97 -0.50 -1.89
C MET A 401 -32.29 -1.13 -1.41
N THR A 402 -33.17 -0.32 -0.83
CA THR A 402 -34.47 -0.77 -0.32
C THR A 402 -35.60 0.07 -0.89
N TYR A 403 -36.66 -0.58 -1.37
CA TYR A 403 -37.81 0.08 -1.97
C TYR A 403 -39.09 -0.48 -1.36
N ASP A 404 -40.00 0.42 -0.97
CA ASP A 404 -41.30 0.04 -0.43
C ASP A 404 -42.41 0.85 -1.12
N ASN A 405 -43.46 0.16 -1.56
CA ASN A 405 -44.67 0.72 -2.15
C ASN A 405 -44.39 1.66 -3.34
N GLN A 406 -43.54 1.22 -4.26
CA GLN A 406 -43.17 1.97 -5.47
C GLN A 406 -43.59 1.27 -6.75
N ALA A 407 -43.88 2.07 -7.79
CA ALA A 407 -44.12 1.57 -9.14
C ALA A 407 -42.96 1.99 -10.06
N PHE A 408 -42.33 1.01 -10.72
CA PHE A 408 -41.20 1.20 -11.62
C PHE A 408 -41.61 0.92 -13.05
N GLU A 409 -41.49 1.91 -13.94
CA GLU A 409 -41.64 1.69 -15.38
C GLU A 409 -40.32 1.23 -15.98
N ILE A 410 -40.32 0.01 -16.53
CA ILE A 410 -39.13 -0.59 -17.13
C ILE A 410 -39.19 -0.40 -18.65
N ASP A 411 -38.87 0.79 -19.17
CA ASP A 411 -38.84 1.03 -20.62
C ASP A 411 -37.77 0.20 -21.38
N PRO A 412 -38.13 -0.65 -22.35
CA PRO A 412 -37.18 -1.54 -23.03
C PRO A 412 -36.10 -0.79 -23.82
N GLY A 413 -36.37 0.43 -24.30
CA GLY A 413 -35.34 1.23 -24.97
C GLY A 413 -34.23 1.64 -24.02
N HIS A 414 -34.60 2.12 -22.83
CA HIS A 414 -33.63 2.52 -21.81
C HIS A 414 -32.90 1.32 -21.20
N TRP A 415 -33.62 0.28 -20.81
CA TRP A 415 -33.02 -0.82 -20.05
C TRP A 415 -32.16 -1.75 -20.89
N ASN A 416 -32.49 -1.94 -22.17
CA ASN A 416 -31.62 -2.69 -23.08
C ASN A 416 -30.25 -2.03 -23.22
N GLU A 417 -30.20 -0.69 -23.34
CA GLU A 417 -28.93 0.02 -23.38
C GLU A 417 -28.23 -0.03 -22.01
N LEU A 418 -28.93 0.18 -20.90
CA LEU A 418 -28.31 0.09 -19.57
C LEU A 418 -27.66 -1.26 -19.28
N VAL A 419 -28.38 -2.37 -19.46
CA VAL A 419 -27.86 -3.69 -19.11
C VAL A 419 -26.80 -4.14 -20.11
N LEU A 420 -27.10 -4.11 -21.41
CA LEU A 420 -26.22 -4.72 -22.41
C LEU A 420 -25.03 -3.84 -22.79
N LYS A 421 -25.22 -2.52 -22.83
CA LYS A 421 -24.15 -1.58 -23.21
C LYS A 421 -23.44 -1.03 -21.99
N PHE A 422 -24.17 -0.69 -20.91
CA PHE A 422 -23.59 -0.10 -19.70
C PHE A 422 -23.31 -1.10 -18.57
N GLY A 423 -23.60 -2.39 -18.75
CA GLY A 423 -23.24 -3.43 -17.76
C GLY A 423 -23.89 -3.21 -16.40
N TRP A 424 -25.09 -2.62 -16.40
CA TRP A 424 -25.77 -2.20 -15.18
C TRP A 424 -26.37 -3.37 -14.40
N GLY A 425 -26.26 -3.33 -13.07
CA GLY A 425 -26.92 -4.27 -12.16
C GLY A 425 -27.34 -3.66 -10.82
N MET A 426 -28.38 -4.24 -10.22
CA MET A 426 -28.77 -4.00 -8.83
C MET A 426 -28.45 -5.21 -7.99
N TRP A 427 -27.63 -5.03 -6.95
CA TRP A 427 -27.09 -6.10 -6.13
C TRP A 427 -27.66 -6.06 -4.72
N ASN A 428 -28.12 -7.21 -4.21
CA ASN A 428 -28.62 -7.37 -2.84
C ASN A 428 -29.69 -6.33 -2.46
N CYS A 429 -30.54 -5.96 -3.41
CA CYS A 429 -31.59 -4.97 -3.19
C CYS A 429 -32.87 -5.62 -2.65
N VAL A 430 -33.62 -4.88 -1.85
CA VAL A 430 -34.89 -5.33 -1.24
C VAL A 430 -36.05 -4.54 -1.83
N PHE A 431 -37.07 -5.24 -2.30
CA PHE A 431 -38.31 -4.66 -2.82
C PHE A 431 -39.50 -5.19 -2.02
N GLU A 432 -40.26 -4.29 -1.41
CA GLU A 432 -41.45 -4.59 -0.62
C GLU A 432 -42.66 -3.90 -1.27
N THR A 433 -43.75 -4.63 -1.49
CA THR A 433 -45.02 -4.12 -2.04
C THR A 433 -44.88 -3.32 -3.35
N CYS A 434 -43.85 -3.60 -4.16
CA CYS A 434 -43.53 -2.84 -5.37
C CYS A 434 -44.23 -3.38 -6.62
N GLN A 435 -44.46 -2.50 -7.60
CA GLN A 435 -44.97 -2.84 -8.93
C GLN A 435 -43.92 -2.58 -10.00
N PHE A 436 -43.70 -3.54 -10.89
CA PHE A 436 -42.80 -3.41 -12.03
C PHE A 436 -43.64 -3.44 -13.31
N LEU A 437 -43.73 -2.30 -13.98
CA LEU A 437 -44.53 -2.11 -15.18
C LEU A 437 -43.65 -2.41 -16.40
N PHE A 438 -43.89 -3.54 -17.04
CA PHE A 438 -43.18 -3.95 -18.25
C PHE A 438 -44.03 -3.68 -19.51
N LYS A 439 -43.34 -3.45 -20.63
CA LYS A 439 -43.93 -3.49 -21.97
C LYS A 439 -43.90 -4.94 -22.49
N ASP A 440 -44.10 -5.13 -23.79
CA ASP A 440 -43.98 -6.46 -24.41
C ASP A 440 -42.61 -7.09 -24.03
N PRO A 441 -42.61 -8.24 -23.33
CA PRO A 441 -41.40 -8.88 -22.82
C PRO A 441 -40.42 -9.28 -23.93
N LYS A 442 -40.89 -9.45 -25.17
CA LYS A 442 -40.03 -9.77 -26.32
C LYS A 442 -39.15 -8.59 -26.76
N LEU A 443 -39.42 -7.38 -26.27
CA LEU A 443 -38.62 -6.18 -26.56
C LEU A 443 -37.37 -6.10 -25.70
N TYR A 444 -37.28 -6.86 -24.61
CA TYR A 444 -36.11 -6.89 -23.73
C TYR A 444 -35.11 -7.92 -24.24
N LYS A 445 -33.89 -7.47 -24.48
CA LYS A 445 -32.77 -8.24 -25.03
C LYS A 445 -31.82 -8.76 -23.94
N PHE A 446 -32.19 -8.54 -22.69
CA PHE A 446 -31.51 -9.02 -21.49
C PHE A 446 -32.49 -9.84 -20.67
N LYS A 447 -31.98 -10.67 -19.77
CA LYS A 447 -32.82 -11.40 -18.82
C LYS A 447 -33.01 -10.55 -17.56
N ILE A 448 -34.19 -10.59 -16.95
CA ILE A 448 -34.49 -9.69 -15.83
C ILE A 448 -33.63 -10.00 -14.58
N ASN A 449 -33.09 -11.22 -14.44
CA ASN A 449 -32.10 -11.52 -13.40
C ASN A 449 -30.69 -10.97 -13.70
N GLU A 450 -30.41 -10.51 -14.93
CA GLU A 450 -29.21 -9.70 -15.24
C GLU A 450 -29.40 -8.26 -14.74
N LEU A 451 -30.64 -7.85 -14.48
CA LEU A 451 -31.03 -6.54 -13.97
C LEU A 451 -31.00 -6.51 -12.43
N PHE A 452 -31.61 -7.51 -11.80
CA PHE A 452 -31.73 -7.65 -10.35
C PHE A 452 -30.97 -8.88 -9.86
N LEU A 453 -29.76 -8.66 -9.36
CA LEU A 453 -28.81 -9.66 -8.91
C LEU A 453 -28.95 -9.83 -7.40
N ASP A 454 -29.31 -11.05 -6.97
CA ASP A 454 -29.55 -11.37 -5.55
C ASP A 454 -30.57 -10.45 -4.87
N ALA A 455 -31.60 -10.01 -5.60
CA ALA A 455 -32.64 -9.16 -5.04
C ALA A 455 -33.70 -9.97 -4.28
N LEU A 456 -34.19 -9.41 -3.17
CA LEU A 456 -35.30 -9.93 -2.39
C LEU A 456 -36.58 -9.21 -2.75
N TYR A 457 -37.66 -9.96 -2.91
CA TYR A 457 -38.98 -9.43 -3.22
C TYR A 457 -39.97 -9.86 -2.13
N THR A 458 -40.87 -8.97 -1.72
CA THR A 458 -41.97 -9.28 -0.81
C THR A 458 -43.21 -8.57 -1.30
N ASP A 459 -44.30 -9.31 -1.54
CA ASP A 459 -45.58 -8.80 -2.04
C ASP A 459 -45.44 -7.94 -3.33
N CYS A 460 -44.44 -8.24 -4.17
CA CYS A 460 -44.17 -7.51 -5.39
C CYS A 460 -44.93 -8.09 -6.60
N VAL A 461 -45.19 -7.22 -7.58
CA VAL A 461 -45.97 -7.57 -8.77
C VAL A 461 -45.30 -7.09 -10.05
N ALA A 462 -45.13 -7.98 -11.03
CA ALA A 462 -44.75 -7.65 -12.40
C ALA A 462 -46.00 -7.56 -13.28
N VAL A 463 -46.26 -6.38 -13.84
CA VAL A 463 -47.48 -6.05 -14.58
C VAL A 463 -47.17 -5.97 -16.07
N PHE A 464 -47.94 -6.70 -16.87
CA PHE A 464 -47.86 -6.74 -18.33
C PHE A 464 -49.20 -6.33 -18.96
N LYS A 465 -49.23 -6.08 -20.28
CA LYS A 465 -50.47 -5.66 -20.93
C LYS A 465 -51.45 -6.83 -21.02
N THR A 466 -50.99 -8.00 -21.44
CA THR A 466 -51.81 -9.20 -21.62
C THR A 466 -51.31 -10.37 -20.77
N MET A 467 -52.17 -11.37 -20.54
CA MET A 467 -51.77 -12.57 -19.79
C MET A 467 -50.77 -13.43 -20.58
N GLU A 468 -50.85 -13.43 -21.92
CA GLU A 468 -49.87 -14.11 -22.77
C GLU A 468 -48.46 -13.53 -22.59
N GLU A 469 -48.34 -12.21 -22.46
CA GLU A 469 -47.08 -11.53 -22.16
C GLU A 469 -46.57 -11.90 -20.76
N ALA A 470 -47.45 -11.88 -19.75
CA ALA A 470 -47.08 -12.24 -18.38
C ALA A 470 -46.56 -13.69 -18.26
N GLU A 471 -47.24 -14.65 -18.90
CA GLU A 471 -46.82 -16.06 -18.91
C GLU A 471 -45.50 -16.26 -19.68
N TYR A 472 -45.31 -15.54 -20.79
CA TYR A 472 -44.04 -15.55 -21.53
C TYR A 472 -42.89 -15.04 -20.65
N ALA A 473 -43.07 -13.90 -19.99
CA ALA A 473 -42.07 -13.31 -19.09
C ALA A 473 -41.74 -14.23 -17.92
N LYS A 474 -42.77 -14.80 -17.27
CA LYS A 474 -42.63 -15.77 -16.18
C LYS A 474 -41.82 -16.98 -16.60
N LYS A 475 -42.09 -17.55 -17.77
CA LYS A 475 -41.32 -18.67 -18.31
C LYS A 475 -39.84 -18.30 -18.49
N THR A 476 -39.55 -17.16 -19.10
CA THR A 476 -38.16 -16.70 -19.30
C THR A 476 -37.43 -16.39 -18.00
N TRP A 477 -38.16 -16.03 -16.94
CA TRP A 477 -37.62 -15.76 -15.60
C TRP A 477 -37.32 -17.05 -14.82
N THR A 478 -38.22 -18.05 -14.90
CA THR A 478 -38.19 -19.27 -14.08
C THR A 478 -37.22 -20.35 -14.57
N GLU A 479 -36.88 -20.42 -15.86
CA GLU A 479 -36.03 -21.46 -16.45
C GLU A 479 -34.59 -21.54 -15.90
N PHE A 480 -34.17 -20.63 -15.01
CA PHE A 480 -32.80 -20.58 -14.47
C PHE A 480 -32.69 -20.75 -12.95
N HIS A 481 -33.75 -20.51 -12.18
CA HIS A 481 -33.78 -20.80 -10.74
C HIS A 481 -34.25 -22.23 -10.54
N GLY A 482 -33.31 -23.17 -10.42
CA GLY A 482 -33.59 -24.50 -9.91
C GLY A 482 -34.16 -24.40 -8.48
N HIS A 483 -35.47 -24.22 -8.40
CA HIS A 483 -36.30 -24.02 -7.20
C HIS A 483 -36.11 -22.64 -6.51
N GLY A 484 -37.06 -21.73 -6.73
CA GLY A 484 -37.22 -20.49 -5.93
C GLY A 484 -37.55 -19.24 -6.76
N THR A 485 -38.74 -19.17 -7.36
CA THR A 485 -39.30 -17.92 -7.90
C THR A 485 -40.62 -17.59 -7.22
N GLU A 486 -40.71 -17.82 -5.91
CA GLU A 486 -41.97 -17.66 -5.16
C GLU A 486 -42.31 -16.20 -4.84
N ASP A 487 -41.42 -15.24 -5.13
CA ASP A 487 -41.49 -13.92 -4.48
C ASP A 487 -42.00 -12.75 -5.34
N ILE A 488 -42.29 -12.94 -6.64
CA ILE A 488 -42.91 -11.90 -7.50
C ILE A 488 -44.12 -12.44 -8.28
N HIS A 489 -45.26 -11.76 -8.16
CA HIS A 489 -46.49 -12.13 -8.84
C HIS A 489 -46.57 -11.54 -10.25
N PHE A 490 -46.78 -12.35 -11.28
CA PHE A 490 -46.95 -11.90 -12.66
C PHE A 490 -48.45 -11.69 -12.95
N MET A 491 -48.85 -10.52 -13.45
CA MET A 491 -50.24 -10.21 -13.77
C MET A 491 -50.41 -9.41 -15.05
N SER A 492 -51.63 -9.37 -15.59
CA SER A 492 -51.99 -8.53 -16.73
C SER A 492 -52.93 -7.38 -16.34
N ILE A 493 -52.81 -6.24 -17.02
CA ILE A 493 -53.72 -5.09 -16.87
C ILE A 493 -55.17 -5.50 -17.18
N GLU A 494 -55.37 -6.45 -18.10
CA GLU A 494 -56.70 -7.00 -18.43
C GLU A 494 -57.37 -7.76 -17.27
N GLN A 495 -56.67 -8.01 -16.16
CA GLN A 495 -57.18 -8.66 -14.95
C GLN A 495 -57.26 -7.74 -13.72
N ILE A 496 -56.88 -6.46 -13.87
CA ILE A 496 -57.08 -5.40 -12.86
C ILE A 496 -58.43 -4.73 -13.14
#